data_AF-A0A535RRX2-F1
#
_entry.id   AF-A0A535RRX2-F1
#
_cell.length_a   1.000
_cell.length_b   1.000
_cell.length_c   1.000
_cell.angle_alpha   90.00
_cell.angle_beta   90.00
_cell.angle_gamma   90.00
#
_symmetry.space_group_name_H-M   'P 1'
#
loop_
_entity.id
_entity.type
_entity.pdbx_description
1 polymer ?
#
loop_
_entity_poly.entity_id
_entity_poly.type
_entity_poly.pdbx_seq_one_letter_code
_entity_poly.pdbx_strand_id
1 'polypeptide(L)'
;MPTTLHVTQPETTERRLERRFLLTEEVARMAMRTVSSHLSLARDDRPYQWSTTVYCDTYDWRAYQDAERGESLQLRFREYHRIRPDRVLAAARTWIELKEDTPNGSVKERFGMAAKHVPALLRGDDIPQLDGDALFSRGKKFIARGARPVVATQYNRIAYSGAQDRVRITADHNLMYLAVPWATNADTAVPARLGPVLAQEPNVIFEIKWFEEMPDWAARLLEWIEESAHDRRQSKFVVAMRHLLGLGSKAAS
;
A
#
# COMPACT_ATOMS: atom_id res chain seq x y z
N MET A 1 15.42 -10.57 -27.14
CA MET A 1 14.00 -10.92 -26.92
C MET A 1 13.32 -9.71 -26.28
N PRO A 2 12.29 -9.11 -26.90
CA PRO A 2 11.62 -7.96 -26.31
C PRO A 2 10.84 -8.44 -25.08
N THR A 3 11.25 -7.98 -23.90
CA THR A 3 10.49 -8.19 -22.67
C THR A 3 9.22 -7.37 -22.81
N THR A 4 8.11 -8.02 -23.17
CA THR A 4 6.81 -7.36 -23.27
C THR A 4 6.48 -6.72 -21.92
N LEU A 5 6.53 -5.39 -21.88
CA LEU A 5 5.95 -4.63 -20.77
C LEU A 5 4.45 -4.88 -20.83
N HIS A 6 3.93 -5.68 -19.89
CA HIS A 6 2.49 -5.86 -19.78
C HIS A 6 1.88 -4.58 -19.19
N VAL A 7 1.35 -3.78 -20.11
CA VAL A 7 0.51 -2.60 -19.88
C VAL A 7 -0.69 -3.01 -19.02
N THR A 8 -0.78 -2.31 -17.89
CA THR A 8 -1.97 -1.81 -17.19
C THR A 8 -3.19 -2.74 -17.12
N GLN A 9 -3.42 -3.30 -15.92
CA GLN A 9 -4.78 -3.57 -15.47
C GLN A 9 -5.16 -2.46 -14.49
N PRO A 10 -6.13 -1.58 -14.82
CA PRO A 10 -6.80 -0.83 -13.77
C PRO A 10 -7.44 -1.87 -12.84
N GLU A 11 -7.07 -1.89 -11.56
CA GLU A 11 -7.70 -2.80 -10.59
C GLU A 11 -9.20 -2.51 -10.49
N THR A 12 -9.60 -1.26 -10.74
CA THR A 12 -10.97 -0.76 -10.97
C THR A 12 -10.93 0.78 -10.88
N THR A 13 -11.80 1.48 -11.63
CA THR A 13 -12.03 2.93 -11.47
C THR A 13 -13.11 3.25 -10.44
N GLU A 14 -13.81 2.24 -9.94
CA GLU A 14 -14.89 2.40 -8.97
C GLU A 14 -14.33 2.66 -7.58
N ARG A 15 -15.01 3.54 -6.84
CA ARG A 15 -14.66 3.85 -5.45
C ARG A 15 -15.11 2.72 -4.54
N ARG A 16 -14.18 2.23 -3.74
CA ARG A 16 -14.46 1.27 -2.66
C ARG A 16 -14.45 1.94 -1.30
N LEU A 17 -15.34 1.45 -0.44
CA LEU A 17 -15.32 1.75 0.98
C LEU A 17 -14.28 0.85 1.67
N GLU A 18 -13.71 1.37 2.76
CA GLU A 18 -12.65 0.70 3.50
C GLU A 18 -12.83 0.95 5.01
N ARG A 19 -12.58 -0.09 5.80
CA ARG A 19 -12.40 -0.02 7.26
C ARG A 19 -11.15 -0.77 7.64
N ARG A 20 -10.40 -0.23 8.60
CA ARG A 20 -9.13 -0.79 9.08
C ARG A 20 -9.07 -0.74 10.60
N PHE A 21 -8.54 -1.80 11.18
CA PHE A 21 -8.45 -2.01 12.61
C PHE A 21 -7.06 -2.55 12.97
N LEU A 22 -6.63 -2.29 14.20
CA LEU A 22 -5.48 -2.95 14.80
C LEU A 22 -6.01 -3.99 15.80
N LEU A 23 -5.90 -5.27 15.45
CA LEU A 23 -6.48 -6.37 16.22
C LEU A 23 -5.37 -7.18 16.90
N THR A 24 -5.66 -7.71 18.07
CA THR A 24 -4.81 -8.74 18.67
C THR A 24 -4.78 -9.97 17.75
N GLU A 25 -3.71 -10.77 17.84
CA GLU A 25 -3.58 -12.00 17.05
C GLU A 25 -4.75 -12.98 17.27
N GLU A 26 -5.31 -13.03 18.48
CA GLU A 26 -6.45 -13.88 18.79
C GLU A 26 -7.72 -13.44 18.04
N VAL A 27 -8.06 -12.15 18.14
CA VAL A 27 -9.23 -11.57 17.47
C VAL A 27 -9.08 -11.66 15.95
N ALA A 28 -7.90 -11.33 15.41
CA ALA A 28 -7.61 -11.45 13.99
C ALA A 28 -7.78 -12.91 13.50
N ARG A 29 -7.28 -13.89 14.25
CA ARG A 29 -7.43 -15.32 13.92
C ARG A 29 -8.90 -15.74 13.92
N MET A 30 -9.69 -15.29 14.90
CA MET A 30 -11.14 -15.54 14.93
C MET A 30 -11.84 -14.94 13.71
N ALA A 31 -11.58 -13.67 13.40
CA ALA A 31 -12.14 -12.99 12.24
C ALA A 31 -11.79 -13.74 10.94
N MET A 32 -10.51 -14.10 10.74
CA MET A 32 -10.05 -14.77 9.53
C MET A 32 -10.63 -16.18 9.36
N ARG A 33 -10.98 -16.89 10.44
CA ARG A 33 -11.74 -18.15 10.35
C ARG A 33 -13.13 -17.93 9.75
N THR A 34 -13.86 -16.94 10.25
CA THR A 34 -15.17 -16.56 9.69
C THR A 34 -15.04 -16.18 8.22
N VAL A 35 -14.07 -15.33 7.89
CA VAL A 35 -13.80 -14.91 6.51
C VAL A 35 -13.55 -16.10 5.58
N SER A 36 -12.77 -17.09 6.04
CA SER A 36 -12.42 -18.26 5.23
C SER A 36 -13.60 -19.18 4.91
N SER A 37 -14.69 -19.11 5.67
CA SER A 37 -15.92 -19.86 5.40
C SER A 37 -16.80 -19.22 4.32
N HIS A 38 -16.55 -17.95 3.99
CA HIS A 38 -17.37 -17.17 3.04
C HIS A 38 -16.60 -16.72 1.78
N LEU A 39 -15.30 -16.52 1.89
CA LEU A 39 -14.45 -16.00 0.82
C LEU A 39 -13.38 -17.00 0.42
N SER A 40 -12.86 -16.87 -0.80
CA SER A 40 -11.72 -17.65 -1.27
C SER A 40 -10.42 -16.92 -1.02
N LEU A 41 -9.35 -17.67 -0.74
CA LEU A 41 -8.00 -17.11 -0.65
C LEU A 41 -7.65 -16.42 -1.98
N ALA A 42 -7.20 -15.16 -1.90
CA ALA A 42 -6.79 -14.41 -3.08
C ALA A 42 -5.60 -15.12 -3.75
N ARG A 43 -5.71 -15.38 -5.06
CA ARG A 43 -4.75 -16.21 -5.81
C ARG A 43 -3.32 -15.66 -5.79
N ASP A 44 -3.17 -14.35 -5.72
CA ASP A 44 -1.87 -13.66 -5.68
C ASP A 44 -1.12 -13.86 -4.35
N ASP A 45 -1.80 -14.26 -3.27
CA ASP A 45 -1.28 -14.28 -1.90
C ASP A 45 -0.90 -15.70 -1.39
N ARG A 46 -0.72 -16.69 -2.29
CA ARG A 46 -0.24 -18.04 -1.92
C ARG A 46 1.27 -18.05 -1.55
N PRO A 47 1.67 -18.90 -0.59
CA PRO A 47 1.75 -18.58 0.83
C PRO A 47 2.92 -17.63 1.19
N TYR A 48 2.63 -16.69 2.09
CA TYR A 48 3.54 -15.81 2.83
C TYR A 48 4.55 -15.00 1.99
N GLN A 49 4.02 -14.19 1.08
CA GLN A 49 4.82 -13.19 0.39
C GLN A 49 4.97 -11.95 1.27
N TRP A 50 6.21 -11.47 1.37
CA TRP A 50 6.52 -10.15 1.90
C TRP A 50 6.04 -9.11 0.89
N SER A 51 5.07 -8.32 1.33
CA SER A 51 4.60 -7.15 0.59
C SER A 51 5.40 -5.94 1.02
N THR A 52 6.17 -5.38 0.09
CA THR A 52 6.94 -4.15 0.33
C THR A 52 6.30 -2.99 -0.42
N THR A 53 5.91 -1.91 0.26
CA THR A 53 5.55 -0.66 -0.43
C THR A 53 6.41 0.48 0.01
N VAL A 54 6.98 1.15 -0.98
CA VAL A 54 7.66 2.42 -0.85
C VAL A 54 6.66 3.53 -1.18
N TYR A 55 6.46 4.45 -0.25
CA TYR A 55 5.63 5.63 -0.44
C TYR A 55 6.51 6.81 -0.85
N CYS A 56 5.96 7.65 -1.73
CA CYS A 56 6.59 8.89 -2.13
C CYS A 56 5.89 10.10 -1.53
N ASP A 57 6.69 11.12 -1.25
CA ASP A 57 6.21 12.44 -0.85
C ASP A 57 7.18 13.52 -1.35
N THR A 58 6.72 14.78 -1.34
CA THR A 58 7.51 15.96 -1.69
C THR A 58 8.37 16.42 -0.51
N TYR A 59 9.30 17.35 -0.76
CA TYR A 59 10.18 17.90 0.27
C TYR A 59 9.45 18.61 1.41
N ASP A 60 8.30 19.21 1.10
CA ASP A 60 7.40 19.88 2.04
C ASP A 60 6.31 18.95 2.62
N TRP A 61 6.40 17.64 2.35
CA TRP A 61 5.49 16.60 2.88
C TRP A 61 4.03 16.81 2.50
N ARG A 62 3.79 17.28 1.27
CA ARG A 62 2.46 17.69 0.83
C ARG A 62 1.48 16.52 0.84
N ALA A 63 1.89 15.35 0.36
CA ALA A 63 1.03 14.18 0.29
C ALA A 63 0.64 13.69 1.70
N TYR A 64 1.56 13.75 2.66
CA TYR A 64 1.29 13.49 4.07
C TYR A 64 0.29 14.48 4.68
N GLN A 65 0.51 15.77 4.49
CA GLN A 65 -0.39 16.81 5.01
C GLN A 65 -1.81 16.69 4.44
N ASP A 66 -1.93 16.40 3.14
CA ASP A 66 -3.21 16.13 2.50
C ASP A 66 -3.83 14.87 3.15
N ALA A 67 -3.08 13.77 3.30
CA ALA A 67 -3.58 12.54 3.91
C ALA A 67 -4.06 12.69 5.36
N GLU A 68 -3.44 13.55 6.18
CA GLU A 68 -3.93 13.87 7.52
C GLU A 68 -5.28 14.59 7.50
N ARG A 69 -5.61 15.32 6.43
CA ARG A 69 -6.91 15.98 6.23
C ARG A 69 -7.99 15.07 5.65
N GLY A 70 -7.68 13.80 5.37
CA GLY A 70 -8.63 12.83 4.84
C GLY A 70 -8.76 12.81 3.32
N GLU A 71 -7.94 13.57 2.60
CA GLU A 71 -7.86 13.56 1.13
C GLU A 71 -6.43 13.32 0.71
N SER A 72 -6.12 12.29 -0.08
CA SER A 72 -4.73 12.12 -0.53
C SER A 72 -4.61 11.50 -1.89
N LEU A 73 -3.62 11.97 -2.64
CA LEU A 73 -3.13 11.32 -3.84
C LEU A 73 -1.69 10.86 -3.61
N GLN A 74 -1.50 9.55 -3.49
CA GLN A 74 -0.25 8.91 -3.09
C GLN A 74 0.37 8.16 -4.26
N LEU A 75 1.60 8.53 -4.64
CA LEU A 75 2.46 7.71 -5.49
C LEU A 75 3.20 6.69 -4.64
N ARG A 76 3.19 5.44 -5.08
CA ARG A 76 3.83 4.34 -4.36
C ARG A 76 4.34 3.27 -5.31
N PHE A 77 5.40 2.61 -4.87
CA PHE A 77 5.98 1.45 -5.53
C PHE A 77 5.68 0.23 -4.68
N ARG A 78 5.09 -0.82 -5.26
CA ARG A 78 4.77 -2.09 -4.59
C ARG A 78 5.55 -3.23 -5.22
N GLU A 79 6.20 -4.02 -4.37
CA GLU A 79 6.92 -5.22 -4.75
C GLU A 79 6.48 -6.40 -3.86
N TYR A 80 6.51 -7.59 -4.45
CA TYR A 80 6.17 -8.85 -3.78
C TYR A 80 7.39 -9.75 -3.75
N HIS A 81 7.69 -10.30 -2.58
CA HIS A 81 8.93 -11.05 -2.34
C HIS A 81 8.63 -12.34 -1.58
N ARG A 82 9.37 -13.40 -1.89
CA ARG A 82 9.28 -14.67 -1.12
C ARG A 82 9.99 -14.57 0.22
N ILE A 83 11.05 -13.77 0.29
CA ILE A 83 11.89 -13.54 1.47
C ILE A 83 11.88 -12.04 1.75
N ARG A 84 11.96 -11.63 3.02
CA ARG A 84 12.01 -10.21 3.38
C ARG A 84 13.22 -9.56 2.71
N PRO A 85 13.05 -8.55 1.85
CA PRO A 85 14.18 -7.91 1.20
C PRO A 85 14.81 -6.85 2.13
N ASP A 86 16.12 -6.65 2.01
CA ASP A 86 16.88 -5.56 2.64
C ASP A 86 16.98 -4.31 1.74
N ARG A 87 16.53 -4.44 0.48
CA ARG A 87 16.50 -3.39 -0.53
C ARG A 87 15.14 -3.31 -1.21
N VAL A 88 14.84 -2.16 -1.78
CA VAL A 88 13.62 -1.90 -2.53
C VAL A 88 13.91 -1.46 -3.95
N LEU A 89 12.89 -1.55 -4.80
CA LEU A 89 12.98 -1.19 -6.22
C LEU A 89 14.01 -2.09 -6.93
N ALA A 90 13.99 -3.37 -6.55
CA ALA A 90 14.93 -4.40 -6.96
C ALA A 90 14.24 -5.61 -7.61
N ALA A 91 12.91 -5.72 -7.48
CA ALA A 91 12.17 -6.87 -7.96
C ALA A 91 12.12 -6.91 -9.49
N ALA A 92 11.98 -8.11 -10.07
CA ALA A 92 11.81 -8.25 -11.53
C ALA A 92 10.62 -7.42 -12.06
N ARG A 93 9.58 -7.27 -11.23
CA ARG A 93 8.41 -6.43 -11.49
C ARG A 93 8.11 -5.56 -10.27
N THR A 94 8.02 -4.26 -10.50
CA THR A 94 7.56 -3.25 -9.54
C THR A 94 6.23 -2.72 -10.03
N TRP A 95 5.24 -2.69 -9.14
CA TRP A 95 3.96 -2.06 -9.42
C TRP A 95 4.03 -0.59 -9.05
N ILE A 96 3.73 0.27 -10.01
CA ILE A 96 3.58 1.70 -9.79
C ILE A 96 2.10 1.93 -9.49
N GLU A 97 1.80 2.37 -8.29
CA GLU A 97 0.44 2.58 -7.81
C GLU A 97 0.20 4.07 -7.57
N LEU A 98 -0.92 4.60 -8.08
CA LEU A 98 -1.49 5.85 -7.62
C LEU A 98 -2.75 5.52 -6.81
N LYS A 99 -2.79 6.00 -5.57
CA LYS A 99 -3.97 5.88 -4.70
C LYS A 99 -4.58 7.25 -4.49
N GLU A 100 -5.86 7.36 -4.75
CA GLU A 100 -6.65 8.50 -4.34
C GLU A 100 -7.59 8.08 -3.20
N ASP A 101 -7.47 8.72 -2.05
CA ASP A 101 -8.39 8.57 -0.93
C ASP A 101 -9.19 9.88 -0.78
N THR A 102 -10.52 9.78 -0.70
CA THR A 102 -11.42 10.90 -0.38
C THR A 102 -12.45 10.44 0.68
N PRO A 103 -13.25 11.35 1.27
CA PRO A 103 -14.32 10.96 2.19
C PRO A 103 -15.33 9.95 1.60
N ASN A 104 -15.49 9.96 0.27
CA ASN A 104 -16.42 9.09 -0.46
C ASN A 104 -15.80 7.75 -0.89
N GLY A 105 -14.59 7.44 -0.42
CA GLY A 105 -13.90 6.18 -0.68
C GLY A 105 -12.62 6.34 -1.50
N SER A 106 -12.03 5.20 -1.85
CA SER A 106 -10.70 5.14 -2.46
C SER A 106 -10.71 4.58 -3.87
N VAL A 107 -9.87 5.12 -4.74
CA VAL A 107 -9.53 4.57 -6.07
C VAL A 107 -8.07 4.20 -6.09
N LYS A 108 -7.73 3.09 -6.73
CA LYS A 108 -6.33 2.70 -6.95
C LYS A 108 -6.13 2.26 -8.39
N GLU A 109 -5.20 2.92 -9.04
CA GLU A 109 -4.73 2.54 -10.37
C GLU A 109 -3.29 2.05 -10.26
N ARG A 110 -2.93 1.04 -11.05
CA ARG A 110 -1.56 0.52 -11.07
C ARG A 110 -1.15 0.04 -12.45
N PHE A 111 0.15 0.14 -12.74
CA PHE A 111 0.76 -0.54 -13.87
C PHE A 111 2.05 -1.25 -13.42
N GLY A 112 2.40 -2.31 -14.13
CA GLY A 112 3.63 -3.06 -13.85
C GLY A 112 4.78 -2.56 -14.69
N MET A 113 5.95 -2.38 -14.07
CA MET A 113 7.18 -1.98 -14.76
C MET A 113 8.35 -2.82 -14.27
N ALA A 114 9.34 -3.07 -15.12
CA ALA A 114 10.58 -3.68 -14.69
C ALA A 114 11.39 -2.70 -13.82
N ALA A 115 11.98 -3.18 -12.71
CA ALA A 115 12.70 -2.30 -11.77
C ALA A 115 13.81 -1.47 -12.43
N LYS A 116 14.44 -1.97 -13.50
CA LYS A 116 15.46 -1.23 -14.28
C LYS A 116 14.99 0.13 -14.83
N HIS A 117 13.68 0.34 -14.96
CA HIS A 117 13.08 1.58 -15.47
C HIS A 117 12.65 2.54 -14.37
N VAL A 118 12.57 2.09 -13.11
CA VAL A 118 12.23 2.93 -11.95
C VAL A 118 13.19 4.13 -11.80
N PRO A 119 14.52 4.01 -11.98
CA PRO A 119 15.43 5.15 -11.84
C PRO A 119 15.13 6.26 -12.85
N ALA A 120 14.81 5.89 -14.10
CA ALA A 120 14.45 6.84 -15.15
C ALA A 120 13.16 7.61 -14.78
N LEU A 121 12.14 6.89 -14.31
CA LEU A 121 10.90 7.51 -13.82
C LEU A 121 11.16 8.49 -12.67
N LEU A 122 12.00 8.12 -11.70
CA LEU A 122 12.32 8.95 -10.54
C LEU A 122 13.11 10.21 -10.89
N ARG A 123 13.88 10.20 -11.99
CA ARG A 123 14.52 11.40 -12.55
C ARG A 123 13.59 12.25 -13.40
N GLY A 124 12.40 11.73 -13.73
CA GLY A 124 11.50 12.36 -14.70
C GLY A 124 11.95 12.17 -16.15
N ASP A 125 12.85 11.23 -16.43
CA ASP A 125 13.27 10.89 -17.78
C ASP A 125 12.10 10.27 -18.56
N ASP A 126 12.09 10.48 -19.88
CA ASP A 126 11.14 9.81 -20.76
C ASP A 126 11.45 8.31 -20.86
N ILE A 127 10.38 7.52 -20.93
CA ILE A 127 10.45 6.08 -21.11
C ILE A 127 9.56 5.78 -22.31
N PRO A 128 10.12 5.73 -23.53
CA PRO A 128 9.34 5.70 -24.77
C PRO A 128 8.25 4.62 -24.82
N GLN A 129 8.48 3.49 -24.14
CA GLN A 129 7.52 2.39 -24.07
C GLN A 129 6.28 2.69 -23.19
N LEU A 130 6.31 3.74 -22.38
CA LEU A 130 5.28 4.11 -21.40
C LEU A 130 4.73 5.53 -21.60
N ASP A 131 5.31 6.35 -22.47
CA ASP A 131 4.90 7.75 -22.65
C ASP A 131 3.46 7.94 -23.15
N GLY A 132 2.83 6.90 -23.71
CA GLY A 132 1.40 6.89 -24.06
C GLY A 132 0.45 6.48 -22.93
N ASP A 133 0.97 6.04 -21.78
CA ASP A 133 0.16 5.60 -20.65
C ASP A 133 -0.27 6.78 -19.74
N ALA A 134 -1.57 6.91 -19.52
CA ALA A 134 -2.14 8.01 -18.75
C ALA A 134 -1.73 7.97 -17.26
N LEU A 135 -1.59 6.78 -16.69
CA LEU A 135 -1.19 6.57 -15.29
C LEU A 135 0.30 6.86 -15.11
N PHE A 136 1.13 6.45 -16.07
CA PHE A 136 2.54 6.84 -16.14
C PHE A 136 2.69 8.36 -16.18
N SER A 137 1.95 9.03 -17.07
CA SER A 137 1.95 10.49 -17.19
C SER A 137 1.53 11.20 -15.90
N ARG A 138 0.53 10.67 -15.18
CA ARG A 138 0.13 11.19 -13.86
C ARG A 138 1.23 10.97 -12.81
N GLY A 139 1.90 9.81 -12.82
CA GLY A 139 3.08 9.55 -12.00
C GLY A 139 4.21 10.54 -12.25
N LYS A 140 4.57 10.80 -13.53
CA LYS A 140 5.59 11.80 -13.90
C LYS A 140 5.27 13.18 -13.33
N LYS A 141 4.00 13.61 -13.32
CA LYS A 141 3.59 14.89 -12.72
C LYS A 141 3.86 14.97 -11.21
N PHE A 142 3.77 13.86 -10.47
CA PHE A 142 4.14 13.81 -9.06
C PHE A 142 5.64 13.96 -8.87
N ILE A 143 6.43 13.19 -9.63
CA ILE A 143 7.89 13.26 -9.59
C ILE A 143 8.39 14.66 -9.97
N ALA A 144 7.83 15.27 -11.01
CA ALA A 144 8.16 16.64 -11.44
C ALA A 144 7.87 17.71 -10.37
N ARG A 145 6.99 17.43 -9.40
CA ARG A 145 6.73 18.27 -8.22
C ARG A 145 7.67 17.98 -7.05
N GLY A 146 8.71 17.17 -7.26
CA GLY A 146 9.71 16.80 -6.26
C GLY A 146 9.32 15.60 -5.41
N ALA A 147 8.33 14.79 -5.82
CA ALA A 147 7.99 13.57 -5.10
C ALA A 147 9.13 12.54 -5.21
N ARG A 148 9.49 11.93 -4.08
CA ARG A 148 10.57 10.94 -3.97
C ARG A 148 10.23 9.87 -2.94
N PRO A 149 10.81 8.66 -3.01
CA PRO A 149 10.70 7.66 -1.95
C PRO A 149 11.12 8.21 -0.58
N VAL A 150 10.29 8.00 0.46
CA VAL A 150 10.55 8.56 1.80
C VAL A 150 10.40 7.53 2.92
N VAL A 151 9.41 6.64 2.81
CA VAL A 151 9.18 5.54 3.77
C VAL A 151 8.79 4.28 3.04
N ALA A 152 9.10 3.14 3.66
CA ALA A 152 8.68 1.84 3.23
C ALA A 152 7.85 1.14 4.31
N THR A 153 6.94 0.28 3.86
CA THR A 153 6.22 -0.69 4.69
C THR A 153 6.56 -2.09 4.23
N GLN A 154 6.81 -2.98 5.18
CA GLN A 154 7.01 -4.41 4.94
C GLN A 154 6.09 -5.21 5.84
N TYR A 155 5.37 -6.17 5.30
CA TYR A 155 4.46 -7.02 6.06
C TYR A 155 4.19 -8.35 5.35
N ASN A 156 3.70 -9.33 6.10
CA ASN A 156 3.13 -10.57 5.56
C ASN A 156 1.63 -10.41 5.45
N ARG A 157 1.05 -10.71 4.29
CA ARG A 157 -0.39 -10.59 4.05
C ARG A 157 -1.03 -11.94 3.85
N ILE A 158 -2.21 -12.09 4.44
CA ILE A 158 -3.22 -13.05 4.02
C ILE A 158 -4.42 -12.26 3.53
N ALA A 159 -4.91 -12.56 2.33
CA ALA A 159 -6.10 -11.91 1.78
C ALA A 159 -7.12 -12.93 1.28
N TYR A 160 -8.38 -12.59 1.50
CA TYR A 160 -9.52 -13.30 0.96
C TYR A 160 -10.36 -12.34 0.13
N SER A 161 -10.89 -12.84 -0.98
CA SER A 161 -11.68 -12.06 -1.91
C SER A 161 -12.95 -12.82 -2.31
N GLY A 162 -14.05 -12.08 -2.48
CA GLY A 162 -15.28 -12.55 -3.09
C GLY A 162 -15.21 -12.52 -4.62
N ALA A 163 -16.31 -12.91 -5.26
CA ALA A 163 -16.45 -12.79 -6.70
C ALA A 163 -16.20 -11.34 -7.16
N GLN A 164 -15.42 -11.18 -8.22
CA GLN A 164 -15.06 -9.87 -8.80
C GLN A 164 -14.44 -8.89 -7.79
N ASP A 165 -13.81 -9.37 -6.71
CA ASP A 165 -13.23 -8.54 -5.64
C ASP A 165 -14.25 -7.57 -4.97
N ARG A 166 -15.56 -7.84 -5.08
CA ARG A 166 -16.61 -6.98 -4.53
C ARG A 166 -16.52 -6.79 -3.01
N VAL A 167 -16.00 -7.81 -2.32
CA VAL A 167 -15.56 -7.74 -0.93
C VAL A 167 -14.17 -8.34 -0.85
N ARG A 168 -13.25 -7.64 -0.19
CA ARG A 168 -11.89 -8.11 0.05
C ARG A 168 -11.50 -7.84 1.49
N ILE A 169 -10.98 -8.86 2.16
CA ILE A 169 -10.57 -8.80 3.55
C ILE A 169 -9.12 -9.23 3.66
N THR A 170 -8.31 -8.45 4.39
CA THR A 170 -6.88 -8.73 4.57
C THR A 170 -6.46 -8.66 6.02
N ALA A 171 -5.54 -9.54 6.40
CA ALA A 171 -4.79 -9.47 7.65
C ALA A 171 -3.30 -9.29 7.33
N ASP A 172 -2.72 -8.18 7.80
CA ASP A 172 -1.30 -7.91 7.65
C ASP A 172 -0.58 -8.11 8.99
N HIS A 173 0.35 -9.06 9.00
CA HIS A 173 1.17 -9.41 10.14
C HIS A 173 2.58 -8.84 9.98
N ASN A 174 3.28 -8.66 11.11
CA ASN A 174 4.67 -8.21 11.15
C ASN A 174 4.90 -6.89 10.39
N LEU A 175 3.94 -5.97 10.45
CA LEU A 175 4.05 -4.69 9.75
C LEU A 175 5.18 -3.86 10.36
N MET A 176 6.19 -3.57 9.55
CA MET A 176 7.28 -2.67 9.86
C MET A 176 7.19 -1.41 9.02
N TYR A 177 7.58 -0.29 9.62
CA TYR A 177 7.80 1.00 8.99
C TYR A 177 9.29 1.24 8.93
N LEU A 178 9.82 1.56 7.75
CA LEU A 178 11.25 1.77 7.54
C LEU A 178 11.48 3.11 6.86
N ALA A 179 12.54 3.81 7.24
CA ALA A 179 12.98 4.96 6.49
C ALA A 179 13.51 4.52 5.11
N VAL A 180 13.27 5.32 4.08
CA VAL A 180 14.01 5.22 2.83
C VAL A 180 14.94 6.43 2.80
N PRO A 181 16.24 6.28 3.08
CA PRO A 181 17.16 7.41 3.26
C PRO A 181 17.52 8.03 1.90
N TRP A 182 16.55 8.72 1.28
CA TRP A 182 16.70 9.28 -0.06
C TRP A 182 17.69 10.44 -0.12
N ALA A 183 17.90 11.16 0.99
CA ALA A 183 18.91 12.22 1.04
C ALA A 183 20.34 11.70 0.83
N THR A 184 20.63 10.45 1.21
CA THR A 184 21.93 9.78 0.97
C THR A 184 21.94 8.87 -0.26
N ASN A 185 20.75 8.58 -0.81
CA ASN A 185 20.58 7.80 -2.03
C ASN A 185 20.43 8.79 -3.20
N ALA A 186 21.48 9.00 -3.99
CA ALA A 186 21.34 9.69 -5.27
C ALA A 186 20.34 8.96 -6.19
N ASP A 187 19.88 9.58 -7.29
CA ASP A 187 18.95 8.92 -8.22
C ASP A 187 19.51 7.63 -8.86
N THR A 188 20.82 7.42 -8.76
CA THR A 188 21.54 6.19 -9.15
C THR A 188 21.49 5.09 -8.10
N ALA A 189 20.95 5.35 -6.91
CA ALA A 189 20.97 4.46 -5.75
C ALA A 189 19.88 3.38 -5.78
N VAL A 190 19.17 3.20 -6.89
CA VAL A 190 18.26 2.07 -7.09
C VAL A 190 19.08 0.84 -7.54
N PRO A 191 18.97 -0.32 -6.88
CA PRO A 191 18.05 -0.65 -5.79
C PRO A 191 18.45 -0.01 -4.46
N ALA A 192 17.49 0.67 -3.83
CA ALA A 192 17.72 1.49 -2.64
C ALA A 192 17.77 0.61 -1.39
N ARG A 193 18.76 0.84 -0.52
CA ARG A 193 18.80 0.21 0.80
C ARG A 193 17.64 0.70 1.65
N LEU A 194 17.00 -0.23 2.35
CA LEU A 194 16.09 0.14 3.43
C LEU A 194 16.90 0.68 4.60
N GLY A 195 16.44 1.81 5.14
CA GLY A 195 17.01 2.41 6.34
C GLY A 195 16.59 1.68 7.61
N PRO A 196 16.85 2.28 8.79
CA PRO A 196 16.45 1.69 10.05
C PRO A 196 14.94 1.44 10.13
N VAL A 197 14.56 0.44 10.92
CA VAL A 197 13.17 0.24 11.31
C VAL A 197 12.77 1.42 12.20
N LEU A 198 11.76 2.18 11.76
CA LEU A 198 11.19 3.31 12.47
C LEU A 198 10.26 2.83 13.58
N ALA A 199 9.45 1.82 13.27
CA ALA A 199 8.52 1.17 14.19
C ALA A 199 8.05 -0.17 13.64
N GLN A 200 7.50 -0.99 14.52
CA GLN A 200 6.82 -2.24 14.19
C GLN A 200 5.45 -2.25 14.88
N GLU A 201 4.42 -2.65 14.15
CA GLU A 201 3.10 -2.87 14.74
C GLU A 201 3.14 -4.07 15.68
N PRO A 202 2.63 -3.95 16.91
CA PRO A 202 2.59 -5.06 17.86
C PRO A 202 1.51 -6.10 17.52
N ASN A 203 0.59 -5.73 16.63
CA ASN A 203 -0.69 -6.40 16.40
C ASN A 203 -0.98 -6.50 14.89
N VAL A 204 -2.09 -7.14 14.53
CA VAL A 204 -2.48 -7.41 13.14
C VAL A 204 -3.28 -6.24 12.58
N ILE A 205 -2.91 -5.77 11.40
CA ILE A 205 -3.73 -4.81 10.67
C ILE A 205 -4.79 -5.57 9.89
N PHE A 206 -6.03 -5.48 10.34
CA PHE A 206 -7.18 -6.08 9.67
C PHE A 206 -7.90 -5.01 8.84
N GLU A 207 -8.24 -5.35 7.60
CA GLU A 207 -8.86 -4.41 6.66
C GLU A 207 -9.99 -5.08 5.89
N ILE A 208 -11.16 -4.44 5.85
CA ILE A 208 -12.30 -4.84 5.03
C ILE A 208 -12.50 -3.77 3.95
N LYS A 209 -12.63 -4.21 2.71
CA LYS A 209 -12.95 -3.40 1.53
C LYS A 209 -14.17 -3.94 0.84
N TRP A 210 -15.04 -3.05 0.39
CA TRP A 210 -16.22 -3.46 -0.37
C TRP A 210 -16.68 -2.37 -1.35
N PHE A 211 -17.46 -2.82 -2.32
CA PHE A 211 -18.20 -1.95 -3.25
C PHE A 211 -19.68 -1.99 -2.87
N GLU A 212 -20.35 -0.84 -2.97
CA GLU A 212 -21.79 -0.70 -2.72
C GLU A 212 -22.22 -1.31 -1.37
N GLU A 213 -23.19 -2.23 -1.39
CA GLU A 213 -23.69 -2.93 -0.21
C GLU A 213 -22.81 -4.12 0.18
N MET A 214 -22.56 -4.22 1.49
CA MET A 214 -21.80 -5.29 2.10
C MET A 214 -22.73 -6.47 2.43
N PRO A 215 -22.35 -7.73 2.12
CA PRO A 215 -23.15 -8.90 2.51
C PRO A 215 -23.37 -8.98 4.02
N ASP A 216 -24.55 -9.45 4.46
CA ASP A 216 -24.95 -9.51 5.88
C ASP A 216 -23.91 -10.18 6.79
N TRP A 217 -23.28 -11.26 6.32
CA TRP A 217 -22.25 -11.95 7.10
C TRP A 217 -21.03 -11.06 7.36
N ALA A 218 -20.65 -10.22 6.40
CA ALA A 218 -19.53 -9.31 6.50
C ALA A 218 -19.90 -8.07 7.33
N ALA A 219 -21.16 -7.62 7.25
CA ALA A 219 -21.68 -6.56 8.11
C ALA A 219 -21.65 -6.97 9.60
N ARG A 220 -22.17 -8.16 9.94
CA ARG A 220 -22.10 -8.69 11.30
C ARG A 220 -20.67 -8.91 11.80
N LEU A 221 -19.77 -9.33 10.91
CA LEU A 221 -18.36 -9.46 11.25
C LEU A 221 -17.73 -8.08 11.55
N LEU A 222 -18.06 -7.06 10.75
CA LEU A 222 -17.59 -5.69 10.98
C LEU A 222 -18.08 -5.16 12.33
N GLU A 223 -19.36 -5.33 12.66
CA GLU A 223 -19.94 -4.93 13.95
C GLU A 223 -19.21 -5.60 15.13
N TRP A 224 -19.03 -6.92 15.07
CA TRP A 224 -18.28 -7.65 16.10
C TRP A 224 -16.83 -7.18 16.24
N ILE A 225 -16.17 -6.83 15.14
CA ILE A 225 -14.82 -6.26 15.16
C ILE A 225 -14.81 -4.86 15.78
N GLU A 226 -15.79 -4.01 15.45
CA GLU A 226 -15.89 -2.66 16.01
C GLU A 226 -16.10 -2.69 17.53
N GLU A 227 -16.81 -3.69 18.06
CA GLU A 227 -16.94 -3.93 19.50
C GLU A 227 -15.64 -4.48 20.13
N SER A 228 -14.88 -5.28 19.39
CA SER A 228 -13.67 -5.96 19.88
C SER A 228 -12.39 -5.11 19.72
N ALA A 229 -12.40 -4.10 18.86
CA ALA A 229 -11.25 -3.28 18.54
C ALA A 229 -11.24 -1.98 19.35
N HIS A 230 -10.08 -1.63 19.90
CA HIS A 230 -9.94 -0.41 20.69
C HIS A 230 -10.00 0.88 19.85
N ASP A 231 -9.58 0.83 18.57
CA ASP A 231 -9.54 2.02 17.69
C ASP A 231 -9.62 1.68 16.20
N ARG A 232 -10.22 2.61 15.43
CA ARG A 232 -10.06 2.65 13.97
C ARG A 232 -8.64 3.04 13.61
N ARG A 233 -8.04 2.32 12.65
CA ARG A 233 -6.64 2.52 12.27
C ARG A 233 -6.49 3.42 11.05
N GLN A 234 -5.68 4.46 11.20
CA GLN A 234 -5.23 5.32 10.09
C GLN A 234 -4.51 4.53 8.98
N SER A 235 -4.31 5.18 7.83
CA SER A 235 -3.57 4.57 6.72
C SER A 235 -2.12 4.27 7.12
N LYS A 236 -1.57 3.19 6.57
CA LYS A 236 -0.16 2.81 6.82
C LYS A 236 0.82 3.92 6.43
N PHE A 237 0.48 4.74 5.43
CA PHE A 237 1.28 5.89 5.00
C PHE A 237 1.36 6.96 6.08
N VAL A 238 0.20 7.41 6.60
CA VAL A 238 0.13 8.43 7.66
C VAL A 238 0.92 7.99 8.88
N VAL A 239 0.76 6.74 9.30
CA VAL A 239 1.51 6.18 10.43
C VAL A 239 3.00 6.17 10.17
N ALA A 240 3.44 5.68 9.00
CA ALA A 240 4.85 5.62 8.64
C ALA A 240 5.50 7.01 8.65
N MET A 241 4.80 8.00 8.09
CA MET A 241 5.25 9.38 8.02
C MET A 241 5.34 10.02 9.40
N ARG A 242 4.38 9.77 10.30
CA ARG A 242 4.46 10.25 11.69
C ARG A 242 5.71 9.73 12.39
N HIS A 243 6.01 8.44 12.25
CA HIS A 243 7.25 7.88 12.79
C HIS A 243 8.51 8.49 12.13
N LEU A 244 8.52 8.67 10.81
CA LEU A 244 9.64 9.29 10.10
C LEU A 244 9.92 10.71 10.61
N LEU A 245 8.86 11.48 10.84
CA LEU A 245 8.91 12.88 11.26
C LEU A 245 9.06 13.05 12.78
N GLY A 246 9.15 11.96 13.54
CA GLY A 246 9.23 12.01 15.01
C GLY A 246 7.95 12.53 15.69
N LEU A 247 6.81 12.50 14.98
CA LEU A 247 5.52 12.91 15.50
C LEU A 247 4.91 11.74 16.28
N GLY A 248 4.82 11.88 17.61
CA GLY A 248 4.20 10.85 18.47
C GLY A 248 2.80 10.46 17.99
N SER A 249 2.40 9.21 18.24
CA SER A 249 1.04 8.73 18.05
C SER A 249 0.12 9.48 19.01
N LYS A 250 -0.49 10.59 18.56
CA LYS A 250 -1.70 11.07 19.22
C LYS A 250 -2.75 10.00 18.96
N ALA A 251 -3.29 9.42 20.02
CA ALA A 251 -4.49 8.60 19.92
C ALA A 251 -5.52 9.42 19.13
N ALA A 252 -6.09 8.82 18.08
CA ALA A 252 -7.20 9.43 17.38
C ALA A 252 -8.37 9.43 18.38
N SER A 253 -8.73 10.61 18.89
CA SER A 253 -9.94 10.82 19.69
C SER A 253 -11.18 10.70 18.82
#